data_AF-A0A8T9C1X8-F1
#
_entry.id   AF-A0A8T9C1X8-F1
#
_cell.length_a   1.000
_cell.length_b   1.000
_cell.length_c   1.000
_cell.angle_alpha   90.00
_cell.angle_beta   90.00
_cell.angle_gamma   90.00
#
_symmetry.space_group_name_H-M   'P 1'
#
loop_
_entity.id
_entity.type
_entity.pdbx_description
1 polymer ?
#
loop_
_entity_poly.entity_id
_entity_poly.type
_entity_poly.pdbx_seq_one_letter_code
_entity_poly.pdbx_strand_id
1 'polypeptide(L)'
;MAPTSLYSRLKSYYTGAKEPVKPPLTTSAAVGLLVVYTLVYVLPFYISKTTRPSPQLSRDAPSVIKGRITSVTTSCIICSVATFVILCSIVDNGTPMQAIHNMGWFPVGVEESAKAVALTAVLFLGPLFEAGVVEGNWRNWIRMRGLDATISGWIGYRNLVAGPITEEILFRSTSVPLLLLSNTPNSTIIFLTPIVFGLAHAHHFYEFRITHPHTPVSGALLRSAFQLTYTTLFGSYATFLYLRTGSLLAVILVHAFCNWMGLPRFWGRVTSGSDDIIAPDLGGGKRNDNERKAGNGKLGVAWSVAYYALLVLGFVGWNKLLWTLTESGSALAAF
;
A
#
# COMPACT_ATOMS: atom_id res chain seq x y z
N MET A 1 8.20 41.98 -15.30
CA MET A 1 8.05 40.58 -15.76
C MET A 1 8.96 40.41 -16.97
N ALA A 2 9.95 39.53 -16.86
CA ALA A 2 11.14 39.48 -17.71
C ALA A 2 10.89 38.77 -19.08
N PRO A 3 11.74 39.00 -20.10
CA PRO A 3 11.47 38.80 -21.53
C PRO A 3 11.67 37.36 -22.03
N THR A 4 11.29 36.36 -21.23
CA THR A 4 11.47 34.93 -21.58
C THR A 4 10.52 34.45 -22.68
N SER A 5 9.39 35.12 -22.86
CA SER A 5 8.34 34.80 -23.85
C SER A 5 8.79 35.00 -25.31
N LEU A 6 9.62 36.01 -25.59
CA LEU A 6 10.04 36.30 -26.96
C LEU A 6 11.12 35.33 -27.44
N TYR A 7 12.06 34.99 -26.55
CA TYR A 7 13.14 34.06 -26.84
C TYR A 7 12.62 32.63 -27.06
N SER A 8 11.62 32.17 -26.28
CA SER A 8 11.01 30.86 -26.48
C SER A 8 10.27 30.75 -27.82
N ARG A 9 9.56 31.81 -28.23
CA ARG A 9 8.85 31.90 -29.52
C ARG A 9 9.79 31.96 -30.71
N LEU A 10 10.91 32.68 -30.60
CA LEU A 10 11.92 32.73 -31.66
C LEU A 10 12.65 31.39 -31.80
N LYS A 11 12.94 30.71 -30.68
CA LYS A 11 13.56 29.38 -30.68
C LYS A 11 12.63 28.34 -31.30
N SER A 12 11.35 28.32 -30.96
CA SER A 12 10.38 27.37 -31.54
C SER A 12 10.19 27.58 -33.05
N TYR A 13 10.22 28.83 -33.51
CA TYR A 13 10.14 29.17 -34.94
C TYR A 13 11.37 28.72 -35.73
N TYR A 14 12.58 28.82 -35.14
CA TYR A 14 13.83 28.43 -35.80
C TYR A 14 14.15 26.92 -35.72
N THR A 15 13.77 26.23 -34.64
CA THR A 15 14.11 24.81 -34.45
C THR A 15 12.98 23.85 -34.82
N GLY A 16 11.79 24.35 -35.17
CA GLY A 16 10.59 23.54 -35.35
C GLY A 16 10.12 22.84 -34.06
N ALA A 17 10.74 23.16 -32.91
CA ALA A 17 10.36 22.61 -31.63
C ALA A 17 9.05 23.25 -31.17
N LYS A 18 7.94 22.49 -31.23
CA LYS A 18 6.66 22.90 -30.63
C LYS A 18 6.93 23.32 -29.18
N GLU A 19 6.37 24.45 -28.75
CA GLU A 19 6.43 24.85 -27.34
C GLU A 19 5.93 23.67 -26.48
N PRO A 20 6.60 23.34 -25.37
CA PRO A 20 6.17 22.24 -24.52
C PRO A 20 4.74 22.53 -24.06
N VAL A 21 3.81 21.65 -24.42
CA VAL A 21 2.41 21.74 -24.02
C VAL A 21 2.39 21.77 -22.50
N LYS A 22 1.92 22.89 -21.93
CA LYS A 22 1.83 23.02 -20.48
C LYS A 22 0.85 21.96 -19.98
N PRO A 23 1.21 21.20 -18.92
CA PRO A 23 0.28 20.23 -18.36
C PRO A 23 -0.97 20.98 -17.86
N PRO A 24 -2.15 20.36 -17.98
CA PRO A 24 -3.39 21.03 -17.64
C PRO A 24 -3.61 21.10 -16.11
N LEU A 25 -2.80 20.38 -15.33
CA LEU A 25 -2.70 20.49 -13.88
C LEU A 25 -1.23 20.73 -13.48
N THR A 26 -0.96 21.55 -12.46
CA THR A 26 0.41 21.70 -11.92
C THR A 26 0.69 20.62 -10.87
N THR A 27 1.96 20.22 -10.70
CA THR A 27 2.35 19.25 -9.66
C THR A 27 1.91 19.70 -8.27
N SER A 28 2.06 20.98 -7.95
CA SER A 28 1.63 21.52 -6.65
C SER A 28 0.12 21.40 -6.43
N ALA A 29 -0.70 21.62 -7.48
CA ALA A 29 -2.13 21.43 -7.39
C ALA A 29 -2.51 19.95 -7.22
N ALA A 30 -1.84 19.03 -7.93
CA ALA A 30 -2.02 17.59 -7.77
C ALA A 30 -1.67 17.11 -6.36
N VAL A 31 -0.53 17.59 -5.80
CA VAL A 31 -0.14 17.31 -4.41
C VAL A 31 -1.16 17.90 -3.42
N GLY A 32 -1.65 19.11 -3.67
CA GLY A 32 -2.71 19.72 -2.86
C GLY A 32 -3.98 18.87 -2.82
N LEU A 33 -4.43 18.35 -3.97
CA LEU A 33 -5.57 17.44 -4.06
C LEU A 33 -5.32 16.11 -3.32
N LEU A 34 -4.12 15.53 -3.44
CA LEU A 34 -3.73 14.34 -2.67
C LEU A 34 -3.82 14.58 -1.15
N VAL A 35 -3.38 15.74 -0.66
CA VAL A 35 -3.52 16.11 0.75
C VAL A 35 -5.00 16.24 1.14
N VAL A 36 -5.82 16.90 0.30
CA VAL A 36 -7.27 17.01 0.53
C VAL A 36 -7.93 15.63 0.58
N TYR A 37 -7.63 14.74 -0.36
CA TYR A 37 -8.16 13.36 -0.38
C TYR A 37 -7.76 12.58 0.87
N THR A 38 -6.51 12.73 1.31
CA THR A 38 -6.02 12.14 2.56
C THR A 38 -6.82 12.64 3.77
N LEU A 39 -7.11 13.94 3.84
CA LEU A 39 -7.93 14.51 4.91
C LEU A 39 -9.39 14.01 4.85
N VAL A 40 -9.99 13.95 3.66
CA VAL A 40 -11.35 13.39 3.46
C VAL A 40 -11.42 11.93 3.89
N TYR A 41 -10.33 11.18 3.75
CA TYR A 41 -10.23 9.79 4.19
C TYR A 41 -10.05 9.64 5.71
N VAL A 42 -9.19 10.46 6.33
CA VAL A 42 -8.80 10.30 7.75
C VAL A 42 -9.69 11.07 8.72
N LEU A 43 -10.09 12.32 8.41
CA LEU A 43 -10.84 13.19 9.32
C LEU A 43 -12.16 12.58 9.84
N PRO A 44 -12.95 11.85 9.04
CA PRO A 44 -14.19 11.24 9.52
C PRO A 44 -14.01 10.35 10.75
N PHE A 45 -12.84 9.71 10.91
CA PHE A 45 -12.53 8.88 12.07
C PHE A 45 -12.58 9.64 13.39
N TYR A 46 -12.24 10.93 13.36
CA TYR A 46 -12.16 11.79 14.54
C TYR A 46 -13.46 12.54 14.84
N ILE A 47 -14.30 12.71 13.81
CA ILE A 47 -15.56 13.44 13.92
C ILE A 47 -16.69 12.50 14.36
N SER A 48 -16.71 11.26 13.86
CA SER A 48 -17.76 10.31 14.20
C SER A 48 -17.58 9.72 15.59
N LYS A 49 -18.64 9.81 16.41
CA LYS A 49 -18.68 9.21 17.76
C LYS A 49 -18.45 7.70 17.75
N THR A 50 -18.81 7.03 16.65
CA THR A 50 -18.70 5.57 16.50
C THR A 50 -17.26 5.11 16.22
N THR A 51 -16.43 5.97 15.64
CA THR A 51 -15.07 5.60 15.19
C THR A 51 -13.96 6.29 15.97
N ARG A 52 -14.29 7.38 16.67
CA ARG A 52 -13.34 8.21 17.42
C ARG A 52 -12.59 7.36 18.46
N PRO A 53 -11.25 7.39 18.46
CA PRO A 53 -10.47 6.69 19.48
C PRO A 53 -10.88 7.11 20.89
N SER A 54 -11.15 6.14 21.76
CA SER A 54 -11.38 6.36 23.18
C SER A 54 -10.74 5.24 24.01
N PRO A 55 -10.36 5.50 25.28
CA PRO A 55 -9.81 4.45 26.14
C PRO A 55 -10.78 3.27 26.38
N GLN A 56 -12.09 3.52 26.29
CA GLN A 56 -13.14 2.54 26.58
C GLN A 56 -13.62 1.75 25.35
N LEU A 57 -13.28 2.21 24.14
CA LEU A 57 -13.72 1.59 22.90
C LEU A 57 -12.51 1.15 22.08
N SER A 58 -12.25 -0.17 22.09
CA SER A 58 -11.19 -0.75 21.28
C SER A 58 -11.47 -0.56 19.80
N ARG A 59 -10.42 -0.23 19.04
CA ARG A 59 -10.45 -0.16 17.57
C ARG A 59 -10.86 -1.49 16.93
N ASP A 60 -10.56 -2.60 17.60
CA ASP A 60 -10.84 -3.94 17.08
C ASP A 60 -12.27 -4.42 17.41
N ALA A 61 -13.09 -3.58 18.05
CA ALA A 61 -14.51 -3.85 18.21
C ALA A 61 -15.21 -3.92 16.84
N PRO A 62 -16.03 -4.95 16.56
CA PRO A 62 -16.70 -5.11 15.26
C PRO A 62 -17.52 -3.90 14.82
N SER A 63 -18.17 -3.20 15.75
CA SER A 63 -18.93 -1.97 15.46
C SER A 63 -18.03 -0.83 14.96
N VAL A 64 -16.85 -0.67 15.55
CA VAL A 64 -15.85 0.34 15.14
C VAL A 64 -15.28 -0.02 13.78
N ILE A 65 -14.94 -1.30 13.56
CA ILE A 65 -14.42 -1.77 12.27
C ILE A 65 -15.43 -1.48 11.15
N LYS A 66 -16.70 -1.87 11.34
CA LYS A 66 -17.76 -1.57 10.36
C LYS A 66 -17.90 -0.08 10.10
N GLY A 67 -17.96 0.74 11.16
CA GLY A 67 -18.08 2.19 11.04
C GLY A 67 -16.91 2.82 10.28
N ARG A 68 -15.68 2.37 10.55
CA ARG A 68 -14.48 2.83 9.83
C ARG A 68 -14.53 2.40 8.36
N ILE A 69 -14.87 1.15 8.07
CA ILE A 69 -15.00 0.62 6.69
C ILE A 69 -16.03 1.43 5.89
N THR A 70 -17.22 1.69 6.44
CA THR A 70 -18.24 2.51 5.79
C THR A 70 -17.71 3.91 5.49
N SER A 71 -17.03 4.52 6.47
CA SER A 71 -16.45 5.85 6.33
C SER A 71 -15.41 5.91 5.21
N VAL A 72 -14.41 5.02 5.22
CA VAL A 72 -13.36 5.03 4.19
C VAL A 72 -13.90 4.69 2.81
N THR A 73 -14.86 3.78 2.73
CA THR A 73 -15.51 3.42 1.46
C THR A 73 -16.22 4.63 0.86
N THR A 74 -16.91 5.42 1.69
CA THR A 74 -17.57 6.65 1.25
C THR A 74 -16.54 7.67 0.74
N SER A 75 -15.45 7.87 1.48
CA SER A 75 -14.35 8.74 1.05
C SER A 75 -13.72 8.29 -0.27
N CYS A 76 -13.50 6.99 -0.47
CA CYS A 76 -13.01 6.40 -1.71
C CYS A 76 -13.95 6.68 -2.89
N ILE A 77 -15.27 6.53 -2.72
CA ILE A 77 -16.25 6.83 -3.76
C ILE A 77 -16.18 8.30 -4.16
N ILE A 78 -16.20 9.21 -3.18
CA ILE A 78 -16.12 10.67 -3.42
C ILE A 78 -14.83 11.04 -4.17
N CYS A 79 -13.68 10.55 -3.69
CA CYS A 79 -12.38 10.87 -4.32
C CYS A 79 -12.25 10.24 -5.71
N SER A 80 -12.82 9.05 -5.94
CA SER A 80 -12.81 8.38 -7.25
C SER A 80 -13.66 9.15 -8.26
N VAL A 81 -14.87 9.54 -7.89
CA VAL A 81 -15.74 10.35 -8.75
C VAL A 81 -15.08 11.70 -9.07
N ALA A 82 -14.52 12.37 -8.05
CA ALA A 82 -13.84 13.64 -8.24
C ALA A 82 -12.65 13.51 -9.21
N THR A 83 -11.82 12.48 -9.04
CA THR A 83 -10.68 12.21 -9.94
C THR A 83 -11.14 11.89 -11.35
N PHE A 84 -12.16 11.04 -11.49
CA PHE A 84 -12.71 10.68 -12.79
C PHE A 84 -13.24 11.90 -13.55
N VAL A 85 -13.99 12.77 -12.86
CA VAL A 85 -14.49 14.03 -13.44
C VAL A 85 -13.35 14.95 -13.84
N ILE A 86 -12.32 15.10 -12.99
CA ILE A 86 -11.12 15.89 -13.30
C ILE A 86 -10.44 15.35 -14.56
N LEU A 87 -10.17 14.05 -14.63
CA LEU A 87 -9.51 13.41 -15.77
C LEU A 87 -10.31 13.57 -17.07
N CYS A 88 -11.65 13.48 -17.01
CA CYS A 88 -12.51 13.66 -18.19
C CYS A 88 -12.68 15.13 -18.60
N SER A 89 -12.62 16.07 -17.66
CA SER A 89 -12.95 17.49 -17.92
C SER A 89 -11.74 18.34 -18.27
N ILE A 90 -10.56 17.98 -17.76
CA ILE A 90 -9.33 18.78 -17.87
C ILE A 90 -8.44 18.32 -19.03
N VAL A 91 -8.56 17.06 -19.47
CA VAL A 91 -7.80 16.54 -20.60
C VAL A 91 -8.51 16.88 -21.90
N ASP A 92 -7.88 17.69 -22.76
CA ASP A 92 -8.38 17.93 -24.12
C ASP A 92 -8.46 16.59 -24.88
N ASN A 93 -9.67 16.21 -25.32
CA ASN A 93 -10.01 14.90 -25.89
C ASN A 93 -9.85 13.69 -24.94
N GLY A 94 -9.85 13.91 -23.63
CA GLY A 94 -9.82 12.84 -22.63
C GLY A 94 -11.06 11.96 -22.72
N THR A 95 -10.87 10.71 -23.16
CA THR A 95 -11.98 9.76 -23.21
C THR A 95 -12.25 9.18 -21.81
N PRO A 96 -13.50 8.84 -21.46
CA PRO A 96 -13.81 8.11 -20.22
C PRO A 96 -12.96 6.84 -20.05
N MET A 97 -12.64 6.16 -21.14
CA MET A 97 -11.81 4.96 -21.11
C MET A 97 -10.36 5.26 -20.68
N GLN A 98 -9.76 6.35 -21.15
CA GLN A 98 -8.44 6.78 -20.69
C GLN A 98 -8.44 7.16 -19.21
N ALA A 99 -9.50 7.81 -18.72
CA ALA A 99 -9.63 8.11 -17.30
C ALA A 99 -9.70 6.82 -16.45
N ILE A 100 -10.52 5.85 -16.86
CA ILE A 100 -10.64 4.53 -16.22
C ILE A 100 -9.31 3.77 -16.24
N HIS A 101 -8.57 3.84 -17.35
CA HIS A 101 -7.24 3.23 -17.48
C HIS A 101 -6.21 3.90 -16.59
N ASN A 102 -6.14 5.22 -16.58
CA ASN A 102 -5.26 5.96 -15.69
C ASN A 102 -5.55 5.65 -14.21
N MET A 103 -6.84 5.51 -13.85
CA MET A 103 -7.25 5.09 -12.51
C MET A 103 -6.99 3.59 -12.24
N GLY A 104 -6.58 2.81 -13.22
CA GLY A 104 -6.19 1.41 -13.10
C GLY A 104 -7.35 0.42 -12.98
N TRP A 105 -8.56 0.84 -13.35
CA TRP A 105 -9.77 0.00 -13.27
C TRP A 105 -9.91 -0.89 -14.51
N PHE A 106 -9.43 -0.42 -15.67
CA PHE A 106 -9.47 -1.19 -16.91
C PHE A 106 -8.25 -0.90 -17.80
N PRO A 107 -7.59 -1.93 -18.36
CA PRO A 107 -7.84 -3.35 -18.15
C PRO A 107 -7.56 -3.75 -16.69
N VAL A 108 -8.27 -4.78 -16.21
CA VAL A 108 -8.16 -5.22 -14.81
C VAL A 108 -6.75 -5.74 -14.48
N GLY A 109 -6.04 -6.28 -15.47
CA GLY A 109 -4.65 -6.70 -15.35
C GLY A 109 -4.45 -7.96 -14.50
N VAL A 110 -5.13 -9.06 -14.86
CA VAL A 110 -5.03 -10.34 -14.12
C VAL A 110 -3.63 -10.95 -14.24
N GLU A 111 -3.01 -10.87 -15.42
CA GLU A 111 -1.65 -11.35 -15.64
C GLU A 111 -0.64 -10.50 -14.87
N GLU A 112 -0.77 -9.18 -14.93
CA GLU A 112 0.04 -8.22 -14.17
C GLU A 112 -0.08 -8.46 -12.68
N SER A 113 -1.30 -8.75 -12.21
CA SER A 113 -1.55 -9.10 -10.81
C SER A 113 -0.81 -10.36 -10.40
N ALA A 114 -0.88 -11.43 -11.20
CA ALA A 114 -0.16 -12.66 -10.93
C ALA A 114 1.35 -12.46 -10.91
N LYS A 115 1.90 -11.71 -11.87
CA LYS A 115 3.34 -11.40 -11.93
C LYS A 115 3.81 -10.52 -10.77
N ALA A 116 3.02 -9.50 -10.39
CA ALA A 116 3.33 -8.60 -9.28
C ALA A 116 3.30 -9.32 -7.93
N VAL A 117 2.30 -10.21 -7.71
CA VAL A 117 2.25 -11.06 -6.52
C VAL A 117 3.41 -12.06 -6.53
N ALA A 118 3.73 -12.68 -7.67
CA ALA A 118 4.87 -13.59 -7.77
C ALA A 118 6.21 -12.89 -7.48
N LEU A 119 6.42 -11.70 -8.01
CA LEU A 119 7.59 -10.87 -7.71
C LEU A 119 7.68 -10.55 -6.21
N THR A 120 6.56 -10.20 -5.59
CA THR A 120 6.49 -9.92 -4.15
C THR A 120 6.73 -11.20 -3.33
N ALA A 121 6.22 -12.35 -3.78
CA ALA A 121 6.49 -13.65 -3.15
C ALA A 121 7.99 -14.02 -3.20
N VAL A 122 8.68 -13.70 -4.30
CA VAL A 122 10.15 -13.86 -4.39
C VAL A 122 10.85 -12.99 -3.34
N LEU A 123 10.43 -11.75 -3.14
CA LEU A 123 10.97 -10.91 -2.07
C LEU A 123 10.71 -11.50 -0.67
N PHE A 124 9.61 -12.23 -0.50
CA PHE A 124 9.15 -12.83 0.76
C PHE A 124 9.52 -14.31 0.92
N LEU A 125 10.54 -14.83 0.20
CA LEU A 125 10.94 -16.24 0.30
C LEU A 125 11.24 -16.71 1.74
N GLY A 126 11.90 -15.89 2.56
CA GLY A 126 12.14 -16.19 3.98
C GLY A 126 10.83 -16.38 4.76
N PRO A 127 9.95 -15.36 4.85
CA PRO A 127 8.65 -15.49 5.50
C PRO A 127 7.79 -16.64 4.97
N LEU A 128 7.79 -16.88 3.65
CA LEU A 128 7.06 -18.02 3.06
C LEU A 128 7.62 -19.37 3.51
N PHE A 129 8.95 -19.48 3.67
CA PHE A 129 9.58 -20.67 4.22
C PHE A 129 9.24 -20.88 5.69
N GLU A 130 9.30 -19.82 6.51
CA GLU A 130 8.92 -19.89 7.93
C GLU A 130 7.44 -20.32 8.06
N ALA A 131 6.51 -19.60 7.46
CA ALA A 131 5.09 -19.88 7.59
C ALA A 131 4.67 -21.19 6.89
N GLY A 132 5.25 -21.51 5.72
CA GLY A 132 4.85 -22.66 4.92
C GLY A 132 5.50 -23.96 5.38
N VAL A 133 6.83 -23.95 5.54
CA VAL A 133 7.63 -25.16 5.79
C VAL A 133 7.84 -25.36 7.29
N VAL A 134 8.25 -24.31 8.02
CA VAL A 134 8.60 -24.44 9.44
C VAL A 134 7.36 -24.60 10.30
N GLU A 135 6.34 -23.76 10.11
CA GLU A 135 5.06 -23.88 10.80
C GLU A 135 4.14 -24.95 10.18
N GLY A 136 4.49 -25.47 9.01
CA GLY A 136 3.75 -26.56 8.35
C GLY A 136 2.45 -26.16 7.66
N ASN A 137 2.20 -24.86 7.41
CA ASN A 137 0.93 -24.40 6.83
C ASN A 137 0.78 -24.67 5.33
N TRP A 138 1.84 -25.07 4.61
CA TRP A 138 1.81 -25.21 3.14
C TRP A 138 0.68 -26.11 2.63
N ARG A 139 0.37 -27.20 3.35
CA ARG A 139 -0.73 -28.13 2.98
C ARG A 139 -2.09 -27.49 3.11
N ASN A 140 -2.27 -26.60 4.09
CA ASN A 140 -3.52 -25.88 4.30
C ASN A 140 -3.73 -24.84 3.20
N TRP A 141 -2.65 -24.16 2.77
CA TRP A 141 -2.70 -23.20 1.68
C TRP A 141 -3.12 -23.85 0.35
N ILE A 142 -2.48 -24.97 -0.03
CA ILE A 142 -2.84 -25.70 -1.26
C ILE A 142 -4.29 -26.19 -1.23
N ARG A 143 -4.79 -26.58 -0.05
CA ARG A 143 -6.17 -27.03 0.14
C ARG A 143 -7.14 -25.89 0.43
N MET A 144 -6.68 -24.64 0.42
CA MET A 144 -7.45 -23.43 0.77
C MET A 144 -8.19 -23.52 2.11
N ARG A 145 -7.65 -24.29 3.08
CA ARG A 145 -8.26 -24.51 4.40
C ARG A 145 -7.91 -23.38 5.36
N GLY A 146 -8.91 -22.82 6.04
CA GLY A 146 -8.73 -21.77 7.06
C GLY A 146 -8.71 -20.34 6.52
N LEU A 147 -8.83 -20.16 5.19
CA LEU A 147 -9.02 -18.84 4.57
C LEU A 147 -10.35 -18.22 5.00
N ASP A 148 -11.41 -19.02 4.97
CA ASP A 148 -12.74 -18.70 5.49
C ASP A 148 -12.70 -18.28 6.97
N ALA A 149 -11.99 -19.03 7.81
CA ALA A 149 -11.81 -18.68 9.23
C ALA A 149 -11.00 -17.39 9.41
N THR A 150 -10.05 -17.10 8.50
CA THR A 150 -9.22 -15.91 8.56
C THR A 150 -9.99 -14.65 8.13
N ILE A 151 -10.84 -14.74 7.10
CA ILE A 151 -11.56 -13.57 6.55
C ILE A 151 -12.98 -13.39 7.11
N SER A 152 -13.56 -14.40 7.77
CA SER A 152 -14.88 -14.30 8.39
C SER A 152 -14.91 -13.36 9.61
N GLY A 153 -13.78 -13.21 10.29
CA GLY A 153 -13.62 -12.24 11.37
C GLY A 153 -13.45 -10.81 10.84
N TRP A 154 -14.11 -9.83 11.46
CA TRP A 154 -14.03 -8.41 11.05
C TRP A 154 -12.61 -7.86 11.01
N ILE A 155 -11.73 -8.34 11.90
CA ILE A 155 -10.31 -7.96 11.94
C ILE A 155 -9.59 -8.47 10.68
N GLY A 156 -9.76 -9.75 10.35
CA GLY A 156 -9.11 -10.34 9.18
C GLY A 156 -9.66 -9.77 7.89
N TYR A 157 -10.98 -9.57 7.79
CA TYR A 157 -11.60 -8.85 6.67
C TYR A 157 -11.05 -7.43 6.52
N ARG A 158 -10.94 -6.67 7.61
CA ARG A 158 -10.33 -5.33 7.60
C ARG A 158 -8.90 -5.38 7.06
N ASN A 159 -8.07 -6.27 7.59
CA ASN A 159 -6.64 -6.29 7.30
C ASN A 159 -6.31 -6.87 5.91
N LEU A 160 -7.09 -7.84 5.41
CA LEU A 160 -6.78 -8.55 4.16
C LEU A 160 -7.63 -8.12 2.96
N VAL A 161 -8.76 -7.45 3.20
CA VAL A 161 -9.70 -7.07 2.14
C VAL A 161 -9.96 -5.57 2.17
N ALA A 162 -10.63 -5.07 3.21
CA ALA A 162 -11.12 -3.69 3.21
C ALA A 162 -9.97 -2.66 3.16
N GLY A 163 -8.97 -2.80 4.03
CA GLY A 163 -7.79 -1.91 4.08
C GLY A 163 -7.03 -1.88 2.75
N PRO A 164 -6.55 -3.02 2.24
CA PRO A 164 -5.89 -3.08 0.92
C PRO A 164 -6.70 -2.41 -0.19
N ILE A 165 -8.00 -2.68 -0.29
CA ILE A 165 -8.84 -2.08 -1.33
C ILE A 165 -8.94 -0.57 -1.17
N THR A 166 -9.30 -0.08 0.02
CA THR A 166 -9.60 1.35 0.22
C THR A 166 -8.35 2.22 0.18
N GLU A 167 -7.23 1.71 0.71
CA GLU A 167 -5.95 2.41 0.66
C GLU A 167 -5.39 2.47 -0.76
N GLU A 168 -5.42 1.37 -1.53
CA GLU A 168 -4.94 1.41 -2.92
C GLU A 168 -5.84 2.26 -3.83
N ILE A 169 -7.17 2.28 -3.60
CA ILE A 169 -8.05 3.21 -4.30
C ILE A 169 -7.61 4.66 -4.03
N LEU A 170 -7.53 5.06 -2.76
CA LEU A 170 -7.24 6.47 -2.44
C LEU A 170 -5.85 6.91 -2.90
N PHE A 171 -4.82 6.13 -2.56
CA PHE A 171 -3.45 6.59 -2.74
C PHE A 171 -2.92 6.31 -4.14
N ARG A 172 -3.45 5.32 -4.86
CA ARG A 172 -3.00 4.97 -6.22
C ARG A 172 -4.06 5.41 -7.21
N SER A 173 -5.24 4.79 -7.18
CA SER A 173 -6.30 5.02 -8.17
C SER A 173 -6.78 6.46 -8.29
N THR A 174 -6.90 7.19 -7.18
CA THR A 174 -7.40 8.58 -7.22
C THR A 174 -6.28 9.63 -7.23
N SER A 175 -5.13 9.32 -6.63
CA SER A 175 -4.07 10.33 -6.42
C SER A 175 -2.96 10.31 -7.47
N VAL A 176 -2.50 9.13 -7.89
CA VAL A 176 -1.41 9.01 -8.89
C VAL A 176 -1.80 9.58 -10.25
N PRO A 177 -3.03 9.37 -10.78
CA PRO A 177 -3.44 9.94 -12.06
C PRO A 177 -3.35 11.47 -12.14
N LEU A 178 -3.60 12.16 -11.03
CA LEU A 178 -3.49 13.62 -10.97
C LEU A 178 -2.03 14.06 -11.13
N LEU A 179 -1.09 13.29 -10.59
CA LEU A 179 0.34 13.56 -10.74
C LEU A 179 0.84 13.22 -12.14
N LEU A 180 0.33 12.16 -12.75
CA LEU A 180 0.58 11.85 -14.16
C LEU A 180 0.06 12.96 -15.08
N LEU A 181 -1.17 13.45 -14.82
CA LEU A 181 -1.76 14.57 -15.56
C LEU A 181 -0.92 15.86 -15.45
N SER A 182 -0.21 16.03 -14.35
CA SER A 182 0.69 17.18 -14.16
C SER A 182 2.08 17.01 -14.77
N ASN A 183 2.32 15.94 -15.53
CA ASN A 183 3.63 15.58 -16.07
C ASN A 183 4.72 15.53 -14.98
N THR A 184 4.36 15.10 -13.77
CA THR A 184 5.31 14.95 -12.68
C THR A 184 6.25 13.78 -12.98
N PRO A 185 7.58 13.91 -12.78
CA PRO A 185 8.52 12.82 -13.04
C PRO A 185 8.18 11.55 -12.26
N ASN A 186 8.31 10.37 -12.88
CA ASN A 186 7.97 9.09 -12.25
C ASN A 186 8.67 8.88 -10.91
N SER A 187 9.95 9.27 -10.81
CA SER A 187 10.71 9.18 -9.56
C SER A 187 10.05 10.00 -8.45
N THR A 188 9.61 11.22 -8.75
CA THR A 188 8.86 12.06 -7.81
C THR A 188 7.54 11.41 -7.43
N ILE A 189 6.77 10.86 -8.39
CA ILE A 189 5.51 10.16 -8.08
C ILE A 189 5.77 8.99 -7.13
N ILE A 190 6.79 8.18 -7.42
CA ILE A 190 7.17 6.98 -6.66
C ILE A 190 7.61 7.32 -5.24
N PHE A 191 8.35 8.41 -5.01
CA PHE A 191 8.90 8.70 -3.69
C PHE A 191 8.15 9.77 -2.90
N LEU A 192 7.37 10.66 -3.54
CA LEU A 192 6.64 11.72 -2.84
C LEU A 192 5.26 11.26 -2.36
N THR A 193 4.49 10.56 -3.20
CA THR A 193 3.15 10.09 -2.82
C THR A 193 3.16 9.20 -1.58
N PRO A 194 4.15 8.30 -1.39
CA PRO A 194 4.17 7.43 -0.22
C PRO A 194 4.51 8.15 1.08
N ILE A 195 5.14 9.34 1.01
CA ILE A 195 5.36 10.16 2.20
C ILE A 195 4.01 10.66 2.72
N VAL A 196 3.12 11.13 1.83
CA VAL A 196 1.76 11.54 2.23
C VAL A 196 0.96 10.35 2.75
N PHE A 197 1.07 9.18 2.09
CA PHE A 197 0.51 7.91 2.57
C PHE A 197 1.00 7.55 3.98
N GLY A 198 2.31 7.60 4.21
CA GLY A 198 2.92 7.33 5.49
C GLY A 198 2.47 8.32 6.57
N LEU A 199 2.44 9.61 6.25
CA LEU A 199 1.97 10.66 7.16
C LEU A 199 0.49 10.49 7.51
N ALA A 200 -0.34 9.98 6.59
CA ALA A 200 -1.72 9.63 6.88
C ALA A 200 -1.82 8.63 8.05
N HIS A 201 -0.83 7.75 8.22
CA HIS A 201 -0.77 6.77 9.30
C HIS A 201 -0.19 7.32 10.61
N ALA A 202 0.36 8.53 10.62
CA ALA A 202 0.86 9.17 11.85
C ALA A 202 -0.27 9.34 12.89
N HIS A 203 -1.52 9.36 12.44
CA HIS A 203 -2.71 9.38 13.28
C HIS A 203 -2.79 8.18 14.26
N HIS A 204 -2.14 7.05 13.95
CA HIS A 204 -2.03 5.90 14.86
C HIS A 204 -1.16 6.16 16.09
N PHE A 205 -0.21 7.12 16.01
CA PHE A 205 0.54 7.55 17.20
C PHE A 205 -0.42 8.06 18.28
N TYR A 206 -1.36 8.92 17.88
CA TYR A 206 -2.37 9.47 18.79
C TYR A 206 -3.27 8.38 19.37
N GLU A 207 -3.76 7.47 18.53
CA GLU A 207 -4.59 6.34 18.95
C GLU A 207 -3.86 5.42 19.95
N PHE A 208 -2.58 5.13 19.68
CA PHE A 208 -1.74 4.33 20.56
C PHE A 208 -1.49 5.01 21.91
N ARG A 209 -1.24 6.33 21.91
CA ARG A 209 -1.01 7.10 23.14
C ARG A 209 -2.22 7.15 24.07
N ILE A 210 -3.43 7.16 23.51
CA ILE A 210 -4.67 7.15 24.29
C ILE A 210 -4.94 5.76 24.88
N THR A 211 -4.71 4.71 24.10
CA THR A 211 -5.02 3.33 24.52
C THR A 211 -3.94 2.72 25.41
N HIS A 212 -2.70 3.20 25.32
CA HIS A 212 -1.55 2.69 26.08
C HIS A 212 -0.87 3.83 26.86
N PRO A 213 -1.54 4.42 27.85
CA PRO A 213 -1.04 5.62 28.55
C PRO A 213 0.30 5.39 29.24
N HIS A 214 0.55 4.18 29.73
CA HIS A 214 1.77 3.78 30.46
C HIS A 214 2.98 3.49 29.57
N THR A 215 2.82 3.42 28.24
CA THR A 215 3.98 3.22 27.35
C THR A 215 4.81 4.51 27.29
N PRO A 216 6.14 4.44 27.48
CA PRO A 216 7.01 5.60 27.33
C PRO A 216 6.82 6.28 25.98
N VAL A 217 6.83 7.61 25.96
CA VAL A 217 6.65 8.40 24.72
C VAL A 217 7.70 8.02 23.68
N SER A 218 8.94 7.78 24.11
CA SER A 218 10.02 7.29 23.24
C SER A 218 9.68 5.96 22.56
N GLY A 219 9.06 5.03 23.27
CA GLY A 219 8.61 3.75 22.71
C GLY A 219 7.47 3.93 21.70
N ALA A 220 6.50 4.79 22.00
CA ALA A 220 5.42 5.14 21.08
C ALA A 220 5.96 5.84 19.81
N LEU A 221 6.93 6.74 19.96
CA LEU A 221 7.58 7.43 18.84
C LEU A 221 8.38 6.46 17.96
N LEU A 222 9.18 5.57 18.57
CA LEU A 222 9.97 4.58 17.83
C LEU A 222 9.07 3.66 16.99
N ARG A 223 7.98 3.20 17.58
CA ARG A 223 6.95 2.41 16.89
C ARG A 223 6.36 3.17 15.71
N SER A 224 5.95 4.42 15.90
CA SER A 224 5.38 5.24 14.82
C SER A 224 6.39 5.56 13.73
N ALA A 225 7.66 5.80 14.08
CA ALA A 225 8.74 6.01 13.11
C ALA A 225 8.99 4.75 12.27
N PHE A 226 9.01 3.57 12.91
CA PHE A 226 9.14 2.30 12.20
C PHE A 226 7.95 2.06 11.26
N GLN A 227 6.73 2.26 11.76
CA GLN A 227 5.52 2.11 10.96
C GLN A 227 5.54 3.06 9.75
N LEU A 228 5.87 4.33 9.96
CA LEU A 228 6.00 5.35 8.91
C LEU A 228 7.03 4.95 7.85
N THR A 229 8.19 4.46 8.28
CA THR A 229 9.27 4.03 7.36
C THR A 229 8.79 2.87 6.50
N TYR A 230 8.21 1.84 7.13
CA TYR A 230 7.73 0.66 6.43
C TYR A 230 6.59 0.99 5.45
N THR A 231 5.59 1.76 5.89
CA THR A 231 4.47 2.15 5.02
C THR A 231 4.92 3.03 3.86
N THR A 232 5.92 3.89 4.05
CA THR A 232 6.51 4.70 2.98
C THR A 232 7.26 3.84 1.96
N LEU A 233 8.05 2.86 2.40
CA LEU A 233 8.75 1.93 1.52
C LEU A 233 7.79 1.05 0.71
N PHE A 234 6.80 0.47 1.39
CA PHE A 234 5.72 -0.28 0.74
C PHE A 234 4.97 0.60 -0.26
N GLY A 235 4.63 1.83 0.14
CA GLY A 235 3.95 2.77 -0.73
C GLY A 235 4.75 3.08 -2.00
N SER A 236 6.07 3.24 -1.88
CA SER A 236 6.96 3.46 -3.03
C SER A 236 6.96 2.27 -3.98
N TYR A 237 7.05 1.05 -3.43
CA TYR A 237 6.99 -0.18 -4.21
C TYR A 237 5.64 -0.35 -4.93
N ALA A 238 4.53 -0.18 -4.22
CA ALA A 238 3.18 -0.26 -4.80
C ALA A 238 2.95 0.82 -5.86
N THR A 239 3.41 2.06 -5.66
CA THR A 239 3.32 3.11 -6.69
C THR A 239 4.15 2.76 -7.92
N PHE A 240 5.36 2.21 -7.75
CA PHE A 240 6.15 1.70 -8.86
C PHE A 240 5.42 0.60 -9.64
N LEU A 241 4.87 -0.41 -8.95
CA LEU A 241 4.08 -1.47 -9.57
C LEU A 241 2.86 -0.91 -10.31
N TYR A 242 2.16 0.05 -9.70
CA TYR A 242 0.98 0.69 -10.28
C TYR A 242 1.32 1.40 -11.59
N LEU A 243 2.41 2.17 -11.62
CA LEU A 243 2.87 2.86 -12.84
C LEU A 243 3.30 1.90 -13.94
N ARG A 244 3.96 0.79 -13.57
CA ARG A 244 4.45 -0.22 -14.51
C ARG A 244 3.35 -1.13 -15.08
N THR A 245 2.31 -1.40 -14.30
CA THR A 245 1.25 -2.36 -14.66
C THR A 245 -0.07 -1.71 -15.08
N GLY A 246 -0.34 -0.49 -14.63
CA GLY A 246 -1.64 0.16 -14.80
C GLY A 246 -2.82 -0.59 -14.21
N SER A 247 -2.58 -1.48 -13.22
CA SER A 247 -3.62 -2.31 -12.61
C SER A 247 -3.78 -1.98 -11.14
N LEU A 248 -5.00 -1.55 -10.78
CA LEU A 248 -5.41 -1.39 -9.38
C LEU A 248 -5.50 -2.76 -8.68
N LEU A 249 -5.97 -3.79 -9.39
CA LEU A 249 -6.05 -5.15 -8.84
C LEU A 249 -4.67 -5.66 -8.42
N ALA A 250 -3.64 -5.41 -9.23
CA ALA A 250 -2.29 -5.88 -8.96
C ALA A 250 -1.76 -5.34 -7.62
N VAL A 251 -1.91 -4.02 -7.39
CA VAL A 251 -1.45 -3.41 -6.14
C VAL A 251 -2.32 -3.78 -4.93
N ILE A 252 -3.63 -3.98 -5.11
CA ILE A 252 -4.53 -4.49 -4.04
C ILE A 252 -4.07 -5.87 -3.59
N LEU A 253 -3.79 -6.78 -4.53
CA LEU A 253 -3.38 -8.14 -4.21
C LEU A 253 -1.98 -8.19 -3.60
N VAL A 254 -1.05 -7.36 -4.08
CA VAL A 254 0.28 -7.20 -3.46
C VAL A 254 0.15 -6.65 -2.03
N HIS A 255 -0.71 -5.66 -1.79
CA HIS A 255 -0.98 -5.14 -0.46
C HIS A 255 -1.54 -6.24 0.45
N ALA A 256 -2.60 -6.93 0.01
CA ALA A 256 -3.20 -8.03 0.78
C ALA A 256 -2.18 -9.13 1.11
N PHE A 257 -1.30 -9.47 0.17
CA PHE A 257 -0.20 -10.43 0.37
C PHE A 257 0.78 -9.95 1.45
N CYS A 258 1.22 -8.69 1.39
CA CYS A 258 2.09 -8.11 2.42
C CYS A 258 1.43 -8.09 3.81
N ASN A 259 0.12 -7.78 3.89
CA ASN A 259 -0.63 -7.82 5.15
C ASN A 259 -0.81 -9.24 5.69
N TRP A 260 -0.94 -10.22 4.79
CA TRP A 260 -1.01 -11.64 5.16
C TRP A 260 0.30 -12.17 5.72
N MET A 261 1.43 -11.84 5.07
CA MET A 261 2.76 -12.32 5.47
C MET A 261 3.32 -11.56 6.67
N GLY A 262 3.03 -10.26 6.80
CA GLY A 262 3.63 -9.41 7.81
C GLY A 262 5.11 -9.11 7.54
N LEU A 263 5.83 -8.59 8.53
CA LEU A 263 7.24 -8.23 8.35
C LEU A 263 8.16 -9.44 8.44
N PRO A 264 9.24 -9.49 7.63
CA PRO A 264 10.29 -10.47 7.83
C PRO A 264 10.98 -10.35 9.19
N ARG A 265 11.40 -11.50 9.71
CA ARG A 265 12.27 -11.61 10.89
C ARG A 265 13.68 -11.17 10.52
N PHE A 266 14.08 -9.96 10.88
CA PHE A 266 15.46 -9.51 10.65
C PHE A 266 16.44 -9.94 11.75
N TRP A 267 15.96 -10.48 12.88
CA TRP A 267 16.78 -10.96 13.99
C TRP A 267 16.10 -12.08 14.79
N GLY A 268 16.89 -12.85 15.54
CA GLY A 268 16.40 -13.94 16.39
C GLY A 268 16.44 -15.31 15.71
N ARG A 269 15.96 -16.34 16.42
CA ARG A 269 15.92 -17.71 15.90
C ARG A 269 14.53 -18.01 15.37
N VAL A 270 14.50 -18.78 14.29
CA VAL A 270 13.27 -19.41 13.79
C VAL A 270 12.96 -20.58 14.73
N THR A 271 11.75 -20.59 15.28
CA THR A 271 11.24 -21.61 16.21
C THR A 271 10.01 -22.28 15.59
N SER A 272 9.72 -23.54 15.98
CA SER A 272 8.54 -24.26 15.48
C SER A 272 7.24 -23.85 16.19
N GLY A 273 7.28 -22.76 16.96
CA GLY A 273 6.14 -22.16 17.65
C GLY A 273 5.99 -20.73 17.17
N SER A 274 4.76 -20.25 17.08
CA SER A 274 4.45 -18.88 16.67
C SER A 274 4.88 -17.90 17.76
N ASP A 275 6.17 -17.56 17.82
CA ASP A 275 6.61 -16.34 18.47
C ASP A 275 6.15 -15.19 17.56
N ASP A 276 5.02 -14.57 17.93
CA ASP A 276 4.54 -13.33 17.34
C ASP A 276 5.67 -12.29 17.43
N ILE A 277 6.45 -12.16 16.35
CA ILE A 277 7.32 -11.01 16.20
C ILE A 277 6.38 -9.83 16.12
N ILE A 278 6.62 -8.86 17.00
CA ILE A 278 5.94 -7.58 17.09
C ILE A 278 5.87 -6.98 15.68
N ALA A 279 4.79 -7.24 14.97
CA ALA A 279 4.37 -6.39 13.89
C ALA A 279 4.13 -5.02 14.55
N PRO A 280 4.77 -3.94 14.07
CA PRO A 280 4.39 -2.59 14.46
C PRO A 280 2.92 -2.51 14.10
N ASP A 281 2.07 -2.56 15.12
CA ASP A 281 0.65 -2.84 14.97
C ASP A 281 0.01 -1.93 13.91
N LEU A 282 -0.10 -2.53 12.72
CA LEU A 282 -1.02 -2.26 11.65
C LEU A 282 -2.28 -3.05 11.99
N GLY A 283 -3.00 -2.63 13.05
CA GLY A 283 -4.20 -3.34 13.44
C GLY A 283 -3.90 -4.63 14.22
N GLY A 284 -3.45 -4.51 15.46
CA GLY A 284 -3.28 -5.56 16.46
C GLY A 284 -4.57 -6.29 16.83
N GLY A 285 -5.15 -6.97 15.84
CA GLY A 285 -6.02 -8.07 16.13
C GLY A 285 -5.18 -9.22 16.63
N LYS A 286 -5.26 -9.50 17.93
CA LYS A 286 -4.96 -10.84 18.44
C LYS A 286 -5.62 -11.85 17.50
N ARG A 287 -4.81 -12.67 16.84
CA ARG A 287 -5.30 -13.88 16.17
C ARG A 287 -6.13 -14.64 17.21
N ASN A 288 -7.32 -15.08 16.83
CA ASN A 288 -8.24 -15.76 17.72
C ASN A 288 -7.53 -16.96 18.37
N ASP A 289 -7.30 -16.88 19.68
CA ASP A 289 -6.55 -17.84 20.50
C ASP A 289 -7.37 -19.13 20.73
N ASN A 290 -7.74 -19.84 19.67
CA ASN A 290 -8.25 -21.20 19.79
C ASN A 290 -7.18 -22.19 19.31
N GLU A 291 -6.55 -22.83 20.30
CA GLU A 291 -5.78 -24.06 20.24
C GLU A 291 -4.58 -24.09 19.28
N ARG A 292 -3.49 -23.43 19.66
CA ARG A 292 -2.16 -23.74 19.10
C ARG A 292 -1.30 -24.36 20.20
N LYS A 293 -1.17 -25.69 20.17
CA LYS A 293 -0.28 -26.46 21.06
C LYS A 293 1.13 -25.86 20.97
N ALA A 294 1.59 -25.30 22.07
CA ALA A 294 2.96 -24.83 22.25
C ALA A 294 3.92 -26.03 22.19
N GLY A 295 4.34 -26.41 20.99
CA GLY A 295 5.45 -27.33 20.78
C GLY A 295 6.74 -26.60 21.09
N ASN A 296 7.33 -26.89 22.24
CA ASN A 296 8.60 -26.34 22.71
C ASN A 296 9.80 -26.94 21.92
N GLY A 297 9.72 -26.91 20.59
CA GLY A 297 10.70 -27.47 19.67
C GLY A 297 11.74 -26.42 19.29
N LYS A 298 12.84 -26.35 20.03
CA LYS A 298 14.01 -25.59 19.57
C LYS A 298 14.51 -26.21 18.27
N LEU A 299 14.23 -25.55 17.14
CA LEU A 299 14.73 -25.97 15.84
C LEU A 299 16.26 -25.83 15.79
N GLY A 300 16.90 -26.76 15.07
CA GLY A 300 18.33 -26.70 14.79
C GLY A 300 18.73 -25.38 14.13
N VAL A 301 19.95 -24.91 14.38
CA VAL A 301 20.48 -23.63 13.86
C VAL A 301 20.34 -23.53 12.33
N ALA A 302 20.46 -24.67 11.64
CA ALA A 302 20.33 -24.77 10.19
C ALA A 302 19.02 -24.18 9.64
N TRP A 303 17.90 -24.28 10.37
CA TRP A 303 16.62 -23.69 9.95
C TRP A 303 16.66 -22.17 9.92
N SER A 304 17.29 -21.56 10.94
CA SER A 304 17.48 -20.11 10.98
C SER A 304 18.46 -19.67 9.88
N VAL A 305 19.55 -20.41 9.67
CA VAL A 305 20.50 -20.13 8.57
C VAL A 305 19.81 -20.20 7.21
N ALA A 306 18.98 -21.22 6.96
CA ALA A 306 18.21 -21.35 5.74
C ALA A 306 17.24 -20.18 5.54
N TYR A 307 16.52 -19.77 6.59
CA TYR A 307 15.64 -18.61 6.55
C TYR A 307 16.37 -17.32 6.15
N TYR A 308 17.49 -17.01 6.81
CA TYR A 308 18.26 -15.80 6.50
C TYR A 308 18.91 -15.86 5.11
N ALA A 309 19.35 -17.04 4.66
CA ALA A 309 19.82 -17.23 3.29
C ALA A 309 18.69 -16.96 2.28
N LEU A 310 17.47 -17.41 2.55
CA LEU A 310 16.30 -17.17 1.71
C LEU A 310 15.87 -15.69 1.67
N LEU A 311 16.08 -14.92 2.74
CA LEU A 311 15.90 -13.46 2.69
C LEU A 311 16.83 -12.81 1.66
N VAL A 312 18.12 -13.18 1.69
CA VAL A 312 19.12 -12.64 0.76
C VAL A 312 18.84 -13.10 -0.67
N LEU A 313 18.57 -14.39 -0.87
CA LEU A 313 18.22 -14.95 -2.18
C LEU A 313 16.94 -14.32 -2.73
N GLY A 314 15.93 -14.11 -1.87
CA GLY A 314 14.69 -13.44 -2.24
C GLY A 314 14.92 -12.01 -2.71
N PHE A 315 15.74 -11.23 -2.00
CA PHE A 315 16.09 -9.88 -2.42
C PHE A 315 16.87 -9.85 -3.75
N VAL A 316 17.86 -10.74 -3.92
CA VAL A 316 18.63 -10.83 -5.17
C VAL A 316 17.73 -11.25 -6.34
N GLY A 317 16.84 -12.22 -6.12
CA GLY A 317 15.87 -12.68 -7.12
C GLY A 317 14.87 -11.59 -7.49
N TRP A 318 14.33 -10.89 -6.49
CA TRP A 318 13.44 -9.75 -6.70
C TRP A 318 14.11 -8.67 -7.54
N ASN A 319 15.35 -8.28 -7.24
CA ASN A 319 16.07 -7.26 -7.99
C ASN A 319 16.29 -7.65 -9.47
N LYS A 320 16.60 -8.94 -9.74
CA LYS A 320 16.76 -9.45 -11.10
C LYS A 320 15.45 -9.52 -11.88
N LEU A 321 14.34 -9.80 -11.21
CA LEU A 321 13.03 -9.99 -11.82
C LEU A 321 12.18 -8.72 -11.84
N LEU A 322 12.59 -7.67 -11.12
CA LEU A 322 11.81 -6.45 -10.89
C LEU A 322 11.31 -5.83 -12.20
N TRP A 323 12.18 -5.69 -13.19
CA TRP A 323 11.81 -5.06 -14.46
C TRP A 323 11.01 -5.99 -15.37
N THR A 324 11.41 -7.27 -15.44
CA THR A 324 10.78 -8.28 -16.30
C THR A 324 9.36 -8.63 -15.85
N LEU A 325 9.14 -8.83 -14.55
CA LEU A 325 7.81 -9.19 -14.03
C LEU A 325 6.85 -8.01 -13.90
N THR A 326 7.33 -6.78 -14.03
CA THR A 326 6.47 -5.58 -14.00
C THR A 326 6.22 -5.01 -15.38
N GLU A 327 6.78 -5.60 -16.43
CA GLU A 327 6.51 -5.18 -17.80
C GLU A 327 5.06 -5.51 -18.19
N SER A 328 4.36 -4.49 -18.69
CA SER A 328 2.99 -4.59 -19.18
C SER A 328 2.76 -3.59 -20.31
N GLY A 329 1.94 -3.98 -21.29
CA GLY A 329 1.43 -3.07 -22.32
C GLY A 329 0.41 -2.05 -21.78
N SER A 330 -0.07 -2.24 -20.55
CA SER A 330 -1.02 -1.36 -19.86
C SER A 330 -0.34 -0.34 -18.95
N ALA A 331 0.99 -0.23 -18.98
CA ALA A 331 1.75 0.70 -18.16
C ALA A 331 1.25 2.15 -18.29
N LEU A 332 1.20 2.88 -17.18
CA LEU A 332 0.75 4.28 -17.14
C LEU A 332 1.88 5.27 -17.43
N ALA A 333 3.13 4.82 -17.33
CA ALA A 333 4.30 5.64 -17.54
C ALA A 333 5.45 4.84 -18.15
N ALA A 334 6.20 5.48 -19.05
CA ALA A 334 7.46 4.96 -19.56
C ALA A 334 8.57 5.21 -18.54
N PHE A 335 9.44 4.21 -18.35
CA PHE A 335 10.58 4.24 -17.43
C PHE A 335 11.90 4.16 -18.20
#